data_AF-A0A426GQI1-F1
#
_entry.id   AF-A0A426GQI1-F1
#
_cell.length_a   1.000
_cell.length_b   1.000
_cell.length_c   1.000
_cell.angle_alpha   90.00
_cell.angle_beta   90.00
_cell.angle_gamma   90.00
#
_symmetry.space_group_name_H-M   'P 1'
#
loop_
_entity.id
_entity.type
_entity.pdbx_description
1 polymer ?
#
loop_
_entity_poly.entity_id
_entity_poly.type
_entity_poly.pdbx_seq_one_letter_code
_entity_poly.pdbx_strand_id
1 'polypeptide(L)' 'MVEPFISRPGKAARNEQRKALAATCNATAIAFLGSSLLQPLVSGHSNLLLVAGALLAFVALQGALHYILFRVED' A
#
# COMPACT_ATOMS: atom_id res chain seq x y z
N MET A 1 13.34 -39.55 7.24
CA MET A 1 13.34 -38.17 6.73
C MET A 1 12.03 -37.54 7.18
N VAL A 2 12.08 -36.56 8.08
CA VAL A 2 10.88 -35.86 8.58
C VAL A 2 10.64 -34.68 7.64
N GLU A 3 9.60 -34.74 6.81
CA GLU A 3 9.20 -33.56 6.04
C GLU A 3 8.69 -32.49 7.01
N PRO A 4 9.14 -31.24 6.91
CA PRO A 4 8.58 -30.17 7.72
C PRO A 4 7.12 -29.97 7.32
N PHE A 5 6.21 -30.21 8.26
CA PHE A 5 4.80 -29.88 8.11
C PHE A 5 4.67 -28.35 8.04
N ILE A 6 4.78 -27.78 6.84
CA ILE A 6 4.53 -26.37 6.60
C ILE A 6 3.02 -26.16 6.77
N SER A 7 2.61 -25.90 8.01
CA SER A 7 1.23 -25.56 8.33
C SER A 7 0.90 -24.27 7.58
N ARG A 8 0.12 -24.40 6.50
CA ARG A 8 -0.34 -23.26 5.71
C ARG A 8 -1.03 -22.30 6.68
N PRO A 9 -0.68 -20.99 6.69
CA PRO A 9 -1.29 -20.04 7.60
C PRO A 9 -2.81 -20.11 7.43
N GLY A 10 -3.52 -20.31 8.54
CA GLY A 10 -4.96 -20.46 8.57
C GLY A 10 -5.66 -19.24 7.95
N LYS A 11 -6.89 -19.42 7.46
CA LYS A 11 -7.66 -18.35 6.80
C LYS A 11 -7.67 -17.04 7.61
N ALA A 12 -7.73 -17.13 8.94
CA ALA A 12 -7.65 -15.99 9.86
C ALA A 12 -6.32 -15.22 9.78
N ALA A 13 -5.18 -15.92 9.89
CA ALA A 13 -3.85 -15.30 9.82
C ALA A 13 -3.59 -14.61 8.47
N ARG A 14 -4.08 -15.20 7.36
CA ARG A 14 -4.02 -14.57 6.03
C ARG A 14 -4.89 -13.31 5.94
N ASN A 15 -5.98 -13.24 6.70
CA ASN A 15 -6.86 -12.07 6.72
C ASN A 15 -6.26 -10.93 7.53
N GLU A 16 -5.62 -11.24 8.66
CA GLU A 16 -4.91 -10.26 9.47
C GLU A 16 -3.70 -9.68 8.73
N GLN A 17 -2.91 -10.52 8.05
CA GLN A 17 -1.81 -10.04 7.21
C GLN A 17 -2.29 -9.12 6.08
N ARG A 18 -3.44 -9.42 5.47
CA ARG A 18 -4.05 -8.57 4.44
C ARG A 18 -4.51 -7.22 4.99
N LYS A 19 -5.14 -7.20 6.17
CA LYS A 19 -5.51 -5.96 6.86
C LYS A 19 -4.30 -5.11 7.21
N ALA A 20 -3.22 -5.74 7.68
CA ALA A 20 -1.96 -5.05 7.98
C ALA A 20 -1.36 -4.45 6.70
N LEU A 21 -1.27 -5.22 5.61
CA LEU A 21 -0.81 -4.73 4.31
C LEU A 21 -1.66 -3.57 3.79
N ALA A 22 -2.99 -3.69 3.88
CA ALA A 22 -3.90 -2.62 3.48
C ALA A 22 -3.70 -1.34 4.30
N ALA A 23 -3.55 -1.46 5.61
CA ALA A 23 -3.28 -0.34 6.50
C ALA A 23 -1.93 0.33 6.19
N THR A 24 -0.86 -0.45 6.02
CA THR A 24 0.47 0.07 5.68
C THR A 24 0.46 0.77 4.32
N CYS A 25 -0.11 0.12 3.30
CA CYS A 25 -0.19 0.65 1.95
C CYS A 25 -0.97 1.98 1.92
N ASN A 26 -2.11 2.05 2.62
CA ASN A 26 -2.88 3.28 2.76
C ASN A 26 -2.12 4.37 3.51
N ALA A 27 -1.47 4.04 4.63
CA ALA A 27 -0.67 4.98 5.39
C ALA A 27 0.50 5.55 4.57
N THR A 28 1.21 4.70 3.81
CA THR A 28 2.27 5.13 2.89
C THR A 28 1.71 6.04 1.81
N ALA A 29 0.55 5.71 1.24
CA ALA A 29 -0.08 6.51 0.19
C ALA A 29 -0.47 7.91 0.69
N ILE A 30 -1.05 8.01 1.90
CA ILE A 30 -1.35 9.29 2.55
C ILE A 30 -0.08 10.06 2.89
N ALA A 31 0.96 9.38 3.38
CA ALA A 31 2.24 10.03 3.69
C ALA A 31 2.86 10.66 2.44
N PHE A 32 2.90 9.94 1.31
CA PHE A 32 3.39 10.48 0.04
C PHE A 32 2.55 11.67 -0.45
N LEU A 33 1.22 11.57 -0.39
CA LEU A 33 0.33 12.65 -0.81
C LEU A 33 0.53 13.89 0.09
N GLY A 34 0.53 13.71 1.40
CA GLY A 34 0.77 14.76 2.38
C GLY A 34 2.14 15.43 2.20
N SER A 35 3.20 14.64 2.00
CA SER A 35 4.54 15.16 1.70
C SER A 35 4.56 15.97 0.40
N SER A 36 3.84 15.54 -0.64
CA SER A 36 3.75 16.31 -1.89
C SER A 36 3.04 17.66 -1.73
N LEU A 37 2.08 17.76 -0.81
CA LEU A 37 1.37 19.01 -0.48
C LEU A 37 2.18 19.93 0.45
N LEU A 38 3.00 19.34 1.32
CA LEU A 38 3.93 20.08 2.18
C LEU A 38 5.18 20.54 1.42
N GLN A 39 5.57 19.85 0.34
CA GLN A 39 6.76 20.17 -0.44
C GLN A 39 6.80 21.64 -0.89
N PRO A 40 5.74 22.26 -1.46
CA PRO A 40 5.72 23.68 -1.81
C PRO A 40 5.97 24.62 -0.63
N LEU A 41 5.50 24.28 0.58
CA LEU A 41 5.68 25.08 1.78
C LEU A 41 7.13 25.07 2.27
N VAL A 42 7.84 23.97 2.05
CA VAL A 42 9.25 23.81 2.46
C VAL A 42 10.21 24.30 1.38
N SER A 43 9.96 24.00 0.12
CA SER A 43 10.85 24.35 -1.00
C SER A 43 10.57 25.72 -1.62
N GLY A 44 9.47 26.39 -1.26
CA GLY A 44 9.10 27.72 -1.79
C GLY A 44 8.64 27.71 -3.25
N HIS A 45 8.52 26.54 -3.87
CA HIS A 45 8.02 26.36 -5.23
C HIS A 45 7.26 25.04 -5.36
N SER A 46 6.19 25.02 -6.14
CA SER A 46 5.42 23.81 -6.43
C SER A 46 6.07 23.00 -7.54
N ASN A 47 6.13 21.67 -7.38
CA ASN A 47 6.56 20.76 -8.44
C ASN A 47 5.38 19.88 -8.86
N LEU A 48 4.70 20.29 -9.94
CA LEU A 48 3.52 19.59 -10.46
C LEU A 48 3.82 18.16 -10.90
N LEU A 49 5.03 17.86 -11.37
CA LEU A 49 5.44 16.50 -11.71
C LEU A 49 5.50 15.59 -10.48
N LEU A 50 5.95 16.15 -9.35
CA LEU A 50 6.03 15.42 -8.08
C LEU A 50 4.64 15.11 -7.54
N VAL A 51 3.71 16.08 -7.61
CA VAL A 51 2.30 15.88 -7.25
C VAL A 51 1.62 14.85 -8.16
N ALA A 52 1.80 14.97 -9.48
CA ALA A 52 1.24 14.01 -10.44
C ALA A 52 1.80 12.60 -10.24
N GLY A 53 3.12 12.49 -9.97
CA GLY A 53 3.77 11.22 -9.64
C GLY A 53 3.25 10.62 -8.34
N ALA A 54 3.05 11.43 -7.29
CA ALA A 54 2.47 10.99 -6.02
C ALA A 54 1.03 10.48 -6.21
N LEU A 55 0.21 11.16 -7.02
CA LEU A 55 -1.15 10.72 -7.35
C LEU A 55 -1.16 9.41 -8.13
N LEU A 56 -0.30 9.26 -9.15
CA LEU A 56 -0.18 8.01 -9.90
C LEU A 56 0.25 6.85 -9.00
N ALA A 57 1.24 7.07 -8.13
CA ALA A 57 1.70 6.06 -7.17
C ALA A 57 0.57 5.69 -6.18
N PHE A 58 -0.18 6.67 -5.69
CA PHE A 58 -1.35 6.46 -4.82
C PHE A 58 -2.39 5.55 -5.48
N VAL A 59 -2.79 5.86 -6.72
CA VAL A 59 -3.77 5.08 -7.47
C VAL A 59 -3.25 3.67 -7.78
N ALA A 60 -1.98 3.54 -8.16
CA ALA A 60 -1.37 2.24 -8.41
C ALA A 60 -1.33 1.36 -7.16
N LEU A 61 -0.95 1.92 -6.00
CA LEU A 61 -0.97 1.20 -4.71
C LEU A 61 -2.39 0.77 -4.34
N GLN A 62 -3.37 1.65 -4.47
CA GLN A 62 -4.79 1.34 -4.23
C GLN A 62 -5.30 0.22 -5.15
N GLY A 63 -4.99 0.29 -6.44
CA GLY A 63 -5.37 -0.73 -7.42
C GLY A 63 -4.74 -2.09 -7.13
N ALA A 64 -3.44 -2.12 -6.81
CA ALA A 64 -2.75 -3.34 -6.41
C ALA A 64 -3.35 -3.94 -5.14
N LEU A 65 -3.71 -3.10 -4.18
CA LEU A 65 -4.34 -3.53 -2.94
C LEU A 65 -5.74 -4.10 -3.16
N HIS A 66 -6.56 -3.42 -3.95
CA HIS A 66 -7.90 -3.89 -4.32
C HIS A 66 -7.82 -5.23 -5.04
N TYR A 67 -6.83 -5.39 -5.94
CA TYR A 67 -6.59 -6.64 -6.64
C TYR A 67 -6.15 -7.78 -5.70
N ILE A 68 -5.22 -7.53 -4.76
CA ILE A 68 -4.76 -8.53 -3.78
C ILE A 68 -5.91 -8.95 -2.85
N LEU A 69 -6.74 -8.00 -2.43
CA LEU A 69 -7.89 -8.29 -1.58
C LEU A 69 -8.93 -9.13 -2.34
N PHE A 70 -9.28 -8.74 -3.58
CA PHE A 70 -10.36 -9.37 -4.35
C PHE A 70 -9.96 -10.73 -4.94
N ARG A 71 -8.76 -10.89 -5.52
CA ARG A 71 -8.39 -12.11 -6.28
C ARG A 71 -7.84 -13.25 -5.41
N VAL A 72 -7.59 -13.02 -4.12
CA VAL A 72 -7.10 -14.04 -3.17
C VAL A 72 -8.22 -14.49 -2.21
N GLU A 73 -9.45 -14.00 -2.41
CA GLU A 73 -10.64 -14.41 -1.67
C GLU A 73 -11.41 -15.55 -2.37
N ASP A 74 -11.33 -15.63 -3.71
CA ASP A 74 -11.70 -16.79 -4.54
C ASP A 74 -10.63 -17.90 -4.50
#